data_AF-A0A183GV35-F1
#
_entry.id   AF-A0A183GV35-F1
#
_cell.length_a   1.000
_cell.length_b   1.000
_cell.length_c   1.000
_cell.angle_alpha   90.00
_cell.angle_beta   90.00
_cell.angle_gamma   90.00
#
_symmetry.space_group_name_H-M   'P 1'
#
loop_
_entity.id
_entity.type
_entity.pdbx_description
1 polymer ?
#
loop_
_entity_poly.entity_id
_entity_poly.type
_entity_poly.pdbx_seq_one_letter_code
_entity_poly.pdbx_strand_id
1 'polypeptide(L)'
;MVNPPMPEQLKVNNLVGYLDGEARDLVEEMPDADKNDYTKVVSILRTHYEAPHFRNLARQQLSDCKQGANETVRDFAERMKKLVRKVTQGQTKAAQKERLLDEFLNRIKPTLRFHVKASGPSSYDDAAIKAMTYESLLAEAINNMTIIRSAGV
;
A
#
# COMPACT_ATOMS: atom_id res chain seq x y z
N MET A 1 30.10 -17.69 -11.97
CA MET A 1 29.38 -18.98 -12.07
C MET A 1 27.95 -18.67 -12.46
N VAL A 2 27.58 -18.93 -13.72
CA VAL A 2 26.18 -18.78 -14.17
C VAL A 2 25.46 -20.02 -13.69
N ASN A 3 24.46 -19.86 -12.82
CA ASN A 3 23.65 -20.99 -12.36
C ASN A 3 23.00 -21.67 -13.58
N PRO A 4 23.11 -23.00 -13.72
CA PRO A 4 22.45 -23.70 -14.81
C PRO A 4 20.94 -23.44 -14.78
N PRO A 5 20.28 -23.32 -15.94
CA PRO A 5 18.85 -23.09 -15.99
C PRO A 5 18.12 -24.23 -15.27
N MET A 6 17.33 -23.87 -14.25
CA MET A 6 16.54 -24.82 -13.48
C MET A 6 15.55 -25.56 -14.40
N PRO A 7 15.40 -26.90 -14.26
CA PRO A 7 14.37 -27.65 -14.97
C PRO A 7 12.97 -27.07 -14.75
N GLU A 8 12.11 -27.05 -15.77
CA GLU A 8 10.79 -26.42 -15.68
C GLU A 8 9.94 -26.97 -14.54
N GLN A 9 9.98 -28.28 -14.32
CA GLN A 9 9.24 -28.93 -13.25
C GLN A 9 9.72 -28.51 -11.85
N LEU A 10 11.02 -28.24 -11.69
CA LEU A 10 11.56 -27.69 -10.45
C LEU A 10 11.12 -26.23 -10.24
N LYS A 11 10.93 -25.45 -11.31
CA LYS A 11 10.38 -24.08 -11.20
C LYS A 11 8.94 -24.10 -10.72
N VAL A 12 8.12 -24.98 -11.29
CA VAL A 12 6.73 -25.18 -10.86
C VAL A 12 6.68 -25.60 -9.39
N ASN A 13 7.39 -26.66 -9.02
CA ASN A 13 7.35 -27.19 -7.65
C ASN A 13 7.82 -26.16 -6.63
N ASN A 14 8.86 -25.38 -6.95
CA ASN A 14 9.28 -24.27 -6.11
C ASN A 14 8.19 -23.21 -6.01
N LEU A 15 7.64 -22.74 -7.13
CA LEU A 15 6.59 -21.71 -7.13
C LEU A 15 5.40 -22.15 -6.29
N VAL A 16 4.82 -23.33 -6.59
CA VAL A 16 3.66 -23.88 -5.88
C VAL A 16 3.95 -24.11 -4.40
N GLY A 17 5.17 -24.51 -4.05
CA GLY A 17 5.61 -24.63 -2.66
C GLY A 17 5.60 -23.31 -1.86
N TYR A 18 5.67 -22.16 -2.53
CA TYR A 18 5.54 -20.84 -1.91
C TYR A 18 4.13 -20.24 -1.98
N LEU A 19 3.19 -20.89 -2.67
CA LEU A 19 1.79 -20.45 -2.70
C LEU A 19 1.05 -20.93 -1.45
N ASP A 20 0.15 -20.11 -0.96
CA ASP A 20 -0.70 -20.40 0.19
C ASP A 20 -2.11 -19.83 -0.04
N GLY A 21 -3.09 -20.41 0.68
CA GLY A 21 -4.51 -20.08 0.57
C GLY A 21 -5.03 -20.11 -0.87
N GLU A 22 -5.84 -19.11 -1.23
CA GLU A 22 -6.52 -19.00 -2.53
C GLU A 22 -5.56 -19.11 -3.73
N ALA A 23 -4.31 -18.64 -3.61
CA ALA A 23 -3.32 -18.76 -4.69
C ALA A 23 -2.91 -20.21 -4.94
N ARG A 24 -2.87 -21.04 -3.90
CA ARG A 24 -2.59 -22.46 -4.00
C ARG A 24 -3.81 -23.23 -4.50
N ASP A 25 -4.99 -22.91 -3.98
CA ASP A 25 -6.25 -23.51 -4.39
C ASP A 25 -6.47 -23.37 -5.91
N LEU A 26 -6.22 -22.17 -6.46
CA LEU A 26 -6.30 -21.90 -7.90
C LEU A 26 -5.41 -22.81 -8.76
N VAL A 27 -4.22 -23.19 -8.26
CA VAL A 27 -3.32 -24.08 -8.98
C VAL A 27 -3.75 -25.53 -8.81
N GLU A 28 -4.24 -25.91 -7.64
CA GLU A 28 -4.73 -27.27 -7.38
C GLU A 28 -6.01 -27.60 -8.18
N GLU A 29 -6.81 -26.59 -8.52
CA GLU A 29 -8.00 -26.72 -9.38
C GLU A 29 -7.69 -26.83 -10.89
N MET A 30 -6.46 -26.59 -11.32
CA MET A 30 -6.07 -26.74 -12.73
C MET A 30 -6.11 -28.23 -13.17
N PRO A 31 -6.15 -28.52 -14.48
CA PRO A 31 -5.87 -29.87 -14.98
C PRO A 31 -4.43 -30.31 -14.65
N ASP A 32 -4.21 -31.58 -14.32
CA ASP A 32 -2.86 -32.08 -13.94
C ASP A 32 -1.81 -31.88 -15.04
N ALA A 33 -2.22 -31.87 -16.30
CA ALA A 33 -1.37 -31.56 -17.45
C ALA A 33 -0.89 -30.09 -17.43
N ASP A 34 -1.69 -29.18 -16.90
CA ASP A 34 -1.38 -27.75 -16.84
C ASP A 34 -0.65 -27.36 -15.55
N LYS A 35 -0.85 -28.10 -14.46
CA LYS A 35 -0.13 -27.91 -13.18
C LYS A 35 1.38 -28.01 -13.34
N ASN A 36 1.86 -28.82 -14.28
CA ASN A 36 3.28 -29.05 -14.54
C ASN A 36 3.90 -28.02 -15.50
N ASP A 37 3.11 -27.09 -16.05
CA ASP A 37 3.57 -26.05 -16.97
C ASP A 37 3.67 -24.72 -16.23
N TYR A 38 4.90 -24.26 -16.02
CA TYR A 38 5.19 -23.02 -15.33
C TYR A 38 4.50 -21.81 -15.96
N THR A 39 4.42 -21.77 -17.29
CA THR A 39 3.82 -20.66 -18.02
C THR A 39 2.32 -20.61 -17.79
N LYS A 40 1.65 -21.77 -17.79
CA LYS A 40 0.21 -21.86 -17.51
C LYS A 40 -0.12 -21.53 -16.05
N VAL A 41 0.66 -22.05 -15.09
CA VAL A 41 0.52 -21.71 -13.67
C VAL A 41 0.68 -20.21 -13.44
N VAL A 42 1.71 -19.59 -14.02
CA VAL A 42 1.89 -18.13 -13.93
C VAL A 42 0.75 -17.39 -14.63
N SER A 43 0.28 -17.88 -15.78
CA SER A 43 -0.82 -17.27 -16.52
C SER A 43 -2.13 -17.25 -15.72
N ILE A 44 -2.51 -18.34 -15.05
CA ILE A 44 -3.75 -18.37 -14.28
C ILE A 44 -3.67 -17.47 -13.05
N LEU A 45 -2.53 -17.45 -12.36
CA LEU A 45 -2.28 -16.54 -11.24
C LEU A 45 -2.36 -15.08 -11.70
N ARG A 46 -1.78 -14.75 -12.85
CA ARG A 46 -1.90 -13.40 -13.43
C ARG A 46 -3.34 -13.09 -13.81
N THR A 47 -4.03 -13.98 -14.52
CA THR A 47 -5.43 -13.75 -14.91
C THR A 47 -6.31 -13.49 -13.69
N HIS A 48 -6.10 -14.22 -12.60
CA HIS A 48 -6.85 -14.02 -11.37
C HIS A 48 -6.46 -12.70 -10.68
N TYR A 49 -5.19 -12.53 -10.31
CA TYR A 49 -4.76 -11.42 -9.46
C TYR A 49 -4.52 -10.09 -10.20
N GLU A 50 -4.35 -10.13 -11.52
CA GLU A 50 -4.27 -8.94 -12.38
C GLU A 50 -5.62 -8.60 -13.04
N ALA A 51 -6.69 -9.33 -12.70
CA ALA A 51 -8.01 -9.11 -13.27
C ALA A 51 -8.47 -7.65 -13.05
N PRO A 52 -9.12 -7.02 -14.05
CA PRO A 52 -9.55 -5.61 -13.96
C PRO A 52 -10.43 -5.29 -12.75
N HIS A 53 -11.21 -6.25 -12.25
CA HIS A 53 -12.11 -6.05 -11.11
C HIS A 53 -11.34 -5.80 -9.81
N PHE A 54 -10.21 -6.48 -9.55
CA PHE A 54 -9.37 -6.21 -8.38
C PHE A 54 -8.75 -4.80 -8.44
N ARG A 55 -8.36 -4.36 -9.63
CA ARG A 55 -7.86 -3.00 -9.84
C ARG A 55 -8.95 -1.95 -9.65
N ASN A 56 -10.17 -2.22 -10.13
CA ASN A 56 -11.31 -1.32 -9.94
C ASN A 56 -11.71 -1.22 -8.46
N LEU A 57 -11.74 -2.35 -7.74
CA LEU A 57 -11.96 -2.37 -6.30
C LEU A 57 -10.87 -1.60 -5.55
N ALA A 58 -9.60 -1.81 -5.89
CA ALA A 58 -8.49 -1.06 -5.29
C ALA A 58 -8.60 0.45 -5.57
N ARG A 59 -9.05 0.85 -6.77
CA ARG A 59 -9.32 2.26 -7.11
C ARG A 59 -10.45 2.84 -6.28
N GLN A 60 -11.53 2.07 -6.07
CA GLN A 60 -12.63 2.48 -5.21
C GLN A 60 -12.16 2.64 -3.75
N GLN A 61 -11.45 1.66 -3.21
CA GLN A 61 -10.85 1.73 -1.88
C GLN A 61 -9.90 2.93 -1.73
N LEU A 62 -9.10 3.24 -2.75
CA LEU A 62 -8.24 4.42 -2.76
C LEU A 62 -9.07 5.71 -2.80
N SER A 63 -10.16 5.74 -3.58
CA SER A 63 -11.08 6.89 -3.67
C SER A 63 -11.72 7.20 -2.31
N ASP A 64 -12.06 6.17 -1.55
CA ASP A 64 -12.69 6.32 -0.23
C ASP A 64 -11.65 6.50 0.90
N CYS A 65 -10.37 6.22 0.61
CA CYS A 65 -9.30 6.35 1.58
C CYS A 65 -9.09 7.82 1.98
N LYS A 66 -9.38 8.15 3.23
CA LYS A 66 -9.00 9.39 3.90
C LYS A 66 -8.50 9.05 5.29
N GLN A 67 -7.68 9.92 5.87
CA GLN A 67 -7.27 9.75 7.27
C GLN A 67 -8.52 9.89 8.16
N GLY A 68 -8.81 8.86 8.94
CA GLY A 68 -9.94 8.85 9.88
C GLY A 68 -9.73 9.83 11.03
N ALA A 69 -10.82 10.30 11.67
CA ALA A 69 -10.76 11.30 12.75
C ALA A 69 -9.83 10.87 13.91
N ASN A 70 -9.90 9.60 14.30
CA ASN A 70 -9.09 9.02 15.39
C ASN A 70 -7.89 8.20 14.88
N GLU A 71 -7.64 8.19 13.57
CA GLU A 71 -6.52 7.47 12.97
C GLU A 71 -5.25 8.33 13.07
N THR A 72 -4.14 7.72 13.49
CA THR A 72 -2.83 8.39 13.50
C THR A 72 -2.33 8.62 12.08
N VAL A 73 -1.40 9.57 11.90
CA VAL A 73 -0.76 9.76 10.59
C VAL A 73 -0.03 8.49 10.15
N ARG A 74 0.62 7.78 11.08
CA ARG A 74 1.39 6.57 10.80
C ARG A 74 0.53 5.45 10.23
N ASP A 75 -0.60 5.16 10.88
CA ASP A 75 -1.50 4.07 10.44
C ASP A 75 -2.11 4.38 9.08
N PHE A 76 -2.52 5.65 8.89
CA PHE A 76 -3.01 6.14 7.61
C PHE A 76 -1.95 6.03 6.49
N ALA A 77 -0.70 6.41 6.79
CA ALA A 77 0.40 6.36 5.84
C ALA A 77 0.64 4.92 5.33
N GLU A 78 0.69 3.94 6.23
CA GLU A 78 0.85 2.53 5.87
C GLU A 78 -0.32 2.00 5.03
N ARG A 79 -1.55 2.37 5.37
CA ARG A 79 -2.74 2.00 4.61
C ARG A 79 -2.74 2.61 3.21
N MET A 80 -2.38 3.89 3.09
CA MET A 80 -2.25 4.59 1.81
C MET A 80 -1.20 3.93 0.91
N LYS A 81 -0.02 3.61 1.46
CA LYS A 81 1.07 2.96 0.75
C LYS A 81 0.65 1.62 0.16
N LYS A 82 -0.09 0.80 0.92
CA LYS A 82 -0.63 -0.49 0.45
C LYS A 82 -1.65 -0.30 -0.69
N LEU A 83 -2.56 0.65 -0.58
CA LEU A 83 -3.59 0.90 -1.59
C LEU A 83 -3.01 1.44 -2.90
N VAL A 84 -2.13 2.44 -2.83
CA VAL A 84 -1.48 3.00 -4.02
C VAL A 84 -0.71 1.90 -4.76
N ARG A 85 0.09 1.08 -4.04
CA ARG A 85 0.83 -0.04 -4.63
C ARG A 85 -0.09 -0.99 -5.44
N LYS A 86 -1.29 -1.29 -4.93
CA LYS A 86 -2.28 -2.12 -5.64
C LYS A 86 -2.80 -1.44 -6.91
N VAL A 87 -3.17 -0.15 -6.82
CA VAL A 87 -3.75 0.59 -7.95
C VAL A 87 -2.75 0.87 -9.07
N THR A 88 -1.48 1.04 -8.70
CA THR A 88 -0.37 1.37 -9.60
C THR A 88 0.45 0.14 -10.01
N GLN A 89 -0.06 -1.07 -9.79
CA GLN A 89 0.59 -2.30 -10.26
C GLN A 89 0.83 -2.22 -11.78
N GLY A 90 2.05 -2.60 -12.20
CA GLY A 90 2.50 -2.48 -13.59
C GLY A 90 2.99 -1.09 -14.01
N GLN A 91 2.86 -0.06 -13.18
CA GLN A 91 3.42 1.28 -13.45
C GLN A 91 4.88 1.40 -13.01
N THR A 92 5.59 2.39 -13.56
CA THR A 92 6.99 2.67 -13.21
C THR A 92 7.12 3.14 -11.75
N LYS A 93 8.24 2.81 -11.09
CA LYS A 93 8.47 3.22 -9.68
C LYS A 93 8.34 4.73 -9.47
N ALA A 94 8.72 5.54 -10.46
CA ALA A 94 8.57 7.00 -10.41
C ALA A 94 7.09 7.41 -10.32
N ALA A 95 6.25 6.90 -11.23
CA ALA A 95 4.81 7.17 -11.22
C ALA A 95 4.13 6.69 -9.93
N GLN A 96 4.56 5.54 -9.37
CA GLN A 96 4.05 5.05 -8.09
C GLN A 96 4.38 6.01 -6.93
N LYS A 97 5.60 6.54 -6.89
CA LYS A 97 6.05 7.48 -5.84
C LYS A 97 5.34 8.83 -5.93
N GLU A 98 5.21 9.37 -7.14
CA GLU A 98 4.49 10.61 -7.41
C GLU A 98 3.02 10.47 -6.99
N ARG A 99 2.36 9.40 -7.45
CA ARG A 99 0.98 9.12 -7.07
C ARG A 99 0.81 8.96 -5.56
N LEU A 100 1.75 8.28 -4.90
CA LEU A 100 1.70 8.08 -3.45
C LEU A 100 1.80 9.42 -2.68
N LEU A 101 2.70 10.30 -3.11
CA LEU A 101 2.83 11.63 -2.53
C LEU A 101 1.54 12.44 -2.69
N ASP A 102 1.00 12.52 -3.91
CA ASP A 102 -0.22 13.28 -4.20
C ASP A 102 -1.42 12.77 -3.41
N GLU A 103 -1.65 11.45 -3.41
CA GLU A 103 -2.78 10.85 -2.69
C GLU A 103 -2.64 11.10 -1.18
N PHE A 104 -1.45 10.95 -0.62
CA PHE A 104 -1.19 11.22 0.80
C PHE A 104 -1.50 12.69 1.16
N LEU A 105 -0.94 13.65 0.41
CA LEU A 105 -1.12 15.08 0.66
C LEU A 105 -2.59 15.53 0.50
N ASN A 106 -3.38 14.88 -0.35
CA ASN A 106 -4.77 15.26 -0.57
C ASN A 106 -5.73 14.62 0.45
N ARG A 107 -5.34 13.53 1.10
CA ARG A 107 -6.24 12.68 1.90
C ARG A 107 -5.91 12.66 3.40
N ILE A 108 -4.79 13.25 3.81
CA ILE A 108 -4.49 13.55 5.21
C ILE A 108 -5.53 14.51 5.83
N LYS A 109 -5.71 14.46 7.16
CA LYS A 109 -6.59 15.35 7.92
C LYS A 109 -6.39 16.81 7.51
N PRO A 110 -7.47 17.58 7.29
CA PRO A 110 -7.37 18.99 6.91
C PRO A 110 -6.49 19.84 7.85
N THR A 111 -6.53 19.55 9.15
CA THR A 111 -5.73 20.22 10.19
C THR A 111 -4.22 20.09 9.95
N LEU A 112 -3.76 18.97 9.41
CA LEU A 112 -2.35 18.72 9.10
C LEU A 112 -2.00 19.14 7.66
N ARG A 113 -2.96 18.99 6.74
CA ARG A 113 -2.77 19.16 5.30
C ARG A 113 -2.14 20.50 4.93
N PHE A 114 -2.64 21.59 5.52
CA PHE A 114 -2.15 22.93 5.23
C PHE A 114 -0.66 23.05 5.59
N HIS A 115 -0.29 22.67 6.82
CA HIS A 115 1.08 22.74 7.30
C HIS A 115 2.04 21.86 6.49
N VAL A 116 1.62 20.62 6.18
CA VAL A 116 2.45 19.70 5.40
C VAL A 116 2.63 20.22 3.97
N LYS A 117 1.58 20.70 3.29
CA LYS A 117 1.73 21.28 1.94
C LYS A 117 2.60 22.54 1.93
N ALA A 118 2.44 23.42 2.92
CA ALA A 118 3.25 24.65 3.03
C ALA A 118 4.75 24.35 3.20
N SER A 119 5.12 23.20 3.77
CA SER A 119 6.50 22.78 3.94
C SER A 119 7.19 22.26 2.66
N GLY A 120 6.46 22.18 1.54
CA GLY A 120 6.97 21.76 0.23
C GLY A 120 7.72 20.42 0.23
N PRO A 121 7.10 19.31 0.69
CA PRO A 121 7.80 18.03 0.76
C PRO A 121 8.17 17.51 -0.62
N SER A 122 9.41 17.03 -0.77
CA SER A 122 9.95 16.52 -2.04
C SER A 122 9.64 15.04 -2.29
N SER A 123 9.12 14.34 -1.28
CA SER A 123 8.82 12.92 -1.34
C SER A 123 7.73 12.54 -0.35
N TYR A 124 7.15 11.35 -0.54
CA TYR A 124 6.18 10.78 0.40
C TYR A 124 6.77 10.60 1.80
N ASP A 125 8.00 10.08 1.90
CA ASP A 125 8.63 9.82 3.21
C ASP A 125 8.85 11.14 3.97
N ASP A 126 9.31 12.19 3.27
CA ASP A 126 9.42 13.54 3.83
C ASP A 126 8.05 14.10 4.27
N ALA A 127 7.02 13.96 3.43
CA ALA A 127 5.66 14.38 3.77
C ALA A 127 5.11 13.65 5.01
N ALA A 128 5.36 12.34 5.11
CA ALA A 128 4.91 11.52 6.24
C ALA A 128 5.62 11.90 7.54
N ILE A 129 6.93 12.12 7.50
CA ILE A 129 7.70 12.59 8.66
C ILE A 129 7.16 13.93 9.15
N LYS A 130 7.02 14.92 8.26
CA LYS A 130 6.49 16.24 8.63
C LYS A 130 5.08 16.15 9.20
N ALA A 131 4.21 15.34 8.59
CA ALA A 131 2.87 15.10 9.09
C ALA A 131 2.85 14.51 10.51
N MET A 132 3.70 13.52 10.80
CA MET A 132 3.83 12.93 12.14
C MET A 132 4.37 13.93 13.17
N THR A 133 5.32 14.78 12.77
CA THR A 133 5.83 15.86 13.63
C THR A 133 4.72 16.84 13.98
N TYR A 134 3.95 17.32 12.99
CA TYR A 134 2.83 18.24 13.24
C TYR A 134 1.72 17.61 14.08
N GLU A 135 1.40 16.32 13.86
CA GLU A 135 0.44 15.59 14.69
C GLU A 135 0.87 15.59 16.17
N SER A 136 2.15 15.35 16.42
CA SER A 136 2.72 15.35 17.78
C SER A 136 2.70 16.75 18.42
N LEU A 137 3.11 17.78 17.68
CA LEU A 137 3.13 19.18 18.16
C LEU A 137 1.71 19.70 18.47
N LEU A 138 0.73 19.35 17.65
CA LEU A 138 -0.67 19.72 17.90
C LEU A 138 -1.22 19.00 19.14
N ALA A 139 -0.91 17.72 19.32
CA ALA A 139 -1.31 16.97 20.51
C ALA A 139 -0.72 17.59 21.78
N GLU A 140 0.57 17.97 21.76
CA GLU A 140 1.24 18.65 22.87
C GLU A 140 0.60 20.01 23.18
N ALA A 141 0.34 20.83 22.15
CA ALA A 141 -0.30 22.14 22.33
C ALA A 141 -1.70 22.03 22.94
N ILE A 142 -2.50 21.04 22.50
CA ILE A 142 -3.84 20.76 23.06
C ILE A 142 -3.74 20.34 24.52
N ASN A 143 -2.80 19.46 24.87
CA ASN A 143 -2.58 19.04 26.24
C ASN A 143 -2.19 20.22 27.13
N ASN A 144 -1.25 21.06 26.69
CA ASN A 144 -0.81 22.24 27.44
C ASN A 144 -1.95 23.25 27.65
N MET A 145 -2.77 23.51 26.63
CA MET A 145 -3.96 24.37 26.77
C MET A 145 -5.01 23.80 27.72
N THR A 146 -5.15 22.47 27.76
CA THR A 146 -6.13 21.81 28.63
C THR A 146 -5.69 21.87 30.10
N ILE A 147 -4.39 21.70 30.37
CA ILE A 147 -3.80 21.81 31.72
C ILE A 147 -3.93 23.24 32.28
N ILE A 148 -3.70 24.27 31.46
CA ILE A 148 -3.84 25.67 31.89
C ILE A 148 -5.29 26.00 32.27
N ARG A 149 -6.27 25.43 31.57
CA ARG A 149 -7.70 25.66 31.86
C ARG A 149 -8.19 24.94 33.12
N SER A 150 -7.62 23.79 33.48
CA SER A 150 -7.99 23.06 34.69
C SER A 150 -7.31 23.58 35.97
N ALA A 151 -6.18 24.31 35.84
CA ALA A 151 -5.49 24.93 36.97
C ALA A 151 -6.04 26.32 37.36
N GLY A 152 -7.00 26.87 36.61
CA GLY A 152 -7.58 28.19 36.80
C GLY A 152 -8.97 28.22 37.45
N VAL A 153 -9.36 27.16 38.16
CA VAL A 153 -10.62 27.08 38.93
C VAL A 153 -10.31 26.90 40.41
#